data_AF-A0A7S2X9F3-F1
#
_entry.id   AF-A0A7S2X9F3-F1
#
_cell.length_a   1.000
_cell.length_b   1.000
_cell.length_c   1.000
_cell.angle_alpha   90.00
_cell.angle_beta   90.00
_cell.angle_gamma   90.00
#
_symmetry.space_group_name_H-M   'P 1'
#
loop_
_entity.id
_entity.type
_entity.pdbx_description
1 polymer ?
#
loop_
_entity_poly.entity_id
_entity_poly.type
_entity_poly.pdbx_seq_one_letter_code
_entity_poly.pdbx_strand_id
1 'polypeptide(L)'
;WYYEFHIMSTTVIGQIGWAIPSAFAPTSHLHGVGDCKYSWGYDGSTQSLWYNKRKGKSLESGTGWGKGDVVGCGIDFKSRKMSFYLNGTFKAAFADVPFIHLMKGLAPAITLMKG
;
A
#
# COMPACT_ATOMS: atom_id res chain seq x y z
N TRP A 1 0.78 12.80 -6.75
CA TRP A 1 2.03 12.03 -6.94
C TRP A 1 1.67 10.59 -7.23
N TYR A 2 2.53 9.89 -7.98
CA TYR A 2 2.28 8.52 -8.43
C TYR A 2 3.61 7.78 -8.61
N TYR A 3 3.65 6.49 -8.31
CA TYR A 3 4.77 5.61 -8.61
C TYR A 3 4.24 4.19 -8.90
N GLU A 4 5.09 3.35 -9.49
CA GLU A 4 4.74 1.97 -9.85
C GLU A 4 5.73 0.96 -9.27
N PHE A 5 5.21 -0.23 -8.94
CA PHE A 5 5.99 -1.43 -8.63
C PHE A 5 5.77 -2.48 -9.71
N HIS A 6 6.86 -2.96 -10.31
CA HIS A 6 6.83 -4.09 -11.25
C HIS A 6 7.08 -5.39 -10.47
N ILE A 7 6.13 -6.33 -10.57
CA ILE A 7 6.21 -7.58 -9.82
C ILE A 7 7.09 -8.57 -10.56
N MET A 8 8.28 -8.80 -9.99
CA MET A 8 9.23 -9.79 -10.52
C MET A 8 9.03 -11.18 -9.90
N SER A 9 8.52 -11.23 -8.66
CA SER A 9 8.12 -12.45 -7.95
C SER A 9 7.04 -12.13 -6.91
N THR A 10 6.04 -13.00 -6.78
CA THR A 10 4.96 -12.85 -5.79
C THR A 10 5.26 -13.55 -4.46
N THR A 11 6.24 -14.44 -4.40
CA THR A 11 6.54 -15.25 -3.20
C THR A 11 7.01 -14.44 -1.99
N VAL A 12 7.49 -13.22 -2.24
CA VAL A 12 8.15 -12.37 -1.24
C VAL A 12 7.44 -11.04 -1.02
N ILE A 13 6.25 -10.80 -1.59
CA ILE A 13 5.59 -9.49 -1.48
C ILE A 13 4.43 -9.56 -0.49
N GLY A 14 4.51 -8.76 0.59
CA GLY A 14 3.44 -8.60 1.58
C GLY A 14 2.47 -7.48 1.20
N GLN A 15 2.89 -6.23 1.37
CA GLN A 15 2.07 -5.04 1.11
C GLN A 15 2.91 -3.95 0.46
N ILE A 16 2.28 -3.13 -0.37
CA ILE A 16 2.90 -1.94 -0.98
C ILE A 16 2.07 -0.70 -0.71
N GLY A 17 2.71 0.45 -0.59
CA GLY A 17 2.00 1.72 -0.44
C GLY A 17 2.87 2.80 0.15
N TRP A 18 2.30 3.61 1.04
CA TRP A 18 2.95 4.84 1.47
C TRP A 18 3.26 4.80 2.96
N ALA A 19 4.35 5.46 3.37
CA ALA A 19 4.73 5.61 4.76
C ALA A 19 5.17 7.04 5.06
N ILE A 20 5.05 7.45 6.32
CA ILE A 20 5.62 8.70 6.85
C ILE A 20 7.06 8.41 7.30
N PRO A 21 8.10 8.84 6.58
CA PRO A 21 9.48 8.40 6.86
C PRO A 21 9.96 8.76 8.28
N SER A 22 9.53 9.90 8.81
CA SER A 22 9.93 10.37 10.14
C SER A 22 9.29 9.62 11.30
N ALA A 23 8.32 8.72 11.04
CA ALA A 23 7.54 8.04 12.08
C ALA A 23 7.34 6.54 11.82
N PHE A 24 7.48 6.09 10.58
CA PHE A 24 7.39 4.68 10.22
C PHE A 24 8.71 3.97 10.55
N ALA A 25 8.71 3.27 11.69
CA ALA A 25 9.83 2.47 12.17
C ALA A 25 9.37 1.01 12.35
N PRO A 26 9.45 0.17 11.31
CA PRO A 26 9.13 -1.25 11.43
C PRO A 26 10.18 -1.93 12.33
N THR A 27 9.79 -2.28 13.56
CA THR A 27 10.69 -2.82 14.59
C THR A 27 10.75 -4.34 14.63
N SER A 28 9.93 -5.04 13.86
CA SER A 28 9.89 -6.51 13.83
C SER A 28 9.46 -7.03 12.47
N HIS A 29 9.74 -8.31 12.21
CA HIS A 29 9.27 -9.04 11.02
C HIS A 29 7.74 -9.11 10.89
N LEU A 30 7.01 -8.71 11.93
CA LEU A 30 5.55 -8.70 11.98
C LEU A 30 4.96 -7.30 11.72
N HIS A 31 5.79 -6.30 11.42
CA HIS A 31 5.39 -4.91 11.22
C HIS A 31 5.75 -4.46 9.80
N GLY A 32 4.83 -4.65 8.87
CA GLY A 32 4.94 -4.18 7.49
C GLY A 32 4.23 -2.84 7.24
N VAL A 33 4.15 -2.47 5.96
CA VAL A 33 3.37 -1.34 5.47
C VAL A 33 1.89 -1.58 5.75
N GLY A 34 1.24 -0.66 6.48
CA GLY A 34 -0.15 -0.79 6.91
C GLY A 34 -0.34 -1.35 8.33
N ASP A 35 0.72 -1.81 9.01
CA ASP A 35 0.64 -2.36 10.37
C ASP A 35 0.79 -1.32 11.48
N CYS A 36 0.75 -0.03 11.14
CA CYS A 36 0.72 1.06 12.10
C CYS A 36 -0.05 2.25 11.53
N LYS A 37 -0.24 3.29 12.35
CA LYS A 37 -0.93 4.53 11.94
C LYS A 37 -0.10 5.45 11.04
N TYR A 38 1.17 5.10 10.76
CA TYR A 38 2.11 5.91 9.98
C TYR A 38 2.39 5.34 8.59
N SER A 39 1.67 4.29 8.18
CA SER A 39 1.77 3.71 6.84
C SER A 39 0.44 3.13 6.37
N TRP A 40 0.29 3.02 5.06
CA TRP A 40 -0.90 2.56 4.36
C TRP A 40 -0.48 1.53 3.33
N GLY A 41 -0.96 0.31 3.49
CA GLY A 41 -0.61 -0.82 2.64
C GLY A 41 -1.76 -1.28 1.76
N TYR A 42 -1.43 -1.76 0.58
CA TYR A 42 -2.28 -2.57 -0.29
C TYR A 42 -1.62 -3.93 -0.46
N ASP A 43 -2.38 -4.97 -0.14
CA ASP A 43 -2.04 -6.38 -0.41
C ASP A 43 -2.82 -6.79 -1.65
N GLY A 44 -2.15 -6.94 -2.79
CA GLY A 44 -2.78 -7.34 -4.04
C GLY A 44 -2.94 -8.84 -4.20
N SER A 45 -2.40 -9.67 -3.31
CA SER A 45 -2.75 -11.09 -3.25
C SER A 45 -4.18 -11.25 -2.73
N THR A 46 -4.52 -10.50 -1.68
CA THR A 46 -5.89 -10.51 -1.10
C THR A 46 -6.76 -9.32 -1.52
N GLN A 47 -6.23 -8.44 -2.39
CA GLN A 47 -6.85 -7.20 -2.86
C GLN A 47 -7.46 -6.37 -1.72
N SER A 48 -6.69 -6.21 -0.64
CA SER A 48 -7.16 -5.62 0.61
C SER A 48 -6.26 -4.46 1.03
N LEU A 49 -6.89 -3.44 1.63
CA LEU A 49 -6.19 -2.32 2.24
C LEU A 49 -5.81 -2.64 3.69
N TRP A 50 -4.63 -2.21 4.10
CA TRP A 50 -4.09 -2.39 5.43
C TRP A 50 -3.74 -1.04 6.05
N TYR A 51 -4.31 -0.76 7.21
CA TYR A 51 -3.99 0.44 7.99
C TYR A 51 -4.13 0.16 9.48
N ASN A 52 -3.12 0.56 10.26
CA ASN A 52 -3.11 0.38 11.71
C ASN A 52 -3.47 -1.05 12.17
N LYS A 53 -2.87 -2.06 11.53
CA LYS A 53 -3.09 -3.51 11.78
C LYS A 53 -4.49 -4.01 11.45
N ARG A 54 -5.31 -3.20 10.78
CA ARG A 54 -6.65 -3.59 10.34
C ARG A 54 -6.63 -3.84 8.85
N LYS A 55 -7.10 -5.03 8.49
CA LYS A 55 -7.39 -5.41 7.10
C LYS A 55 -8.79 -4.91 6.74
N GLY A 56 -8.88 -4.13 5.67
CA GLY A 56 -10.14 -3.75 5.03
C GLY A 56 -10.78 -4.95 4.32
N LYS A 57 -12.04 -4.79 3.87
CA LYS A 57 -12.68 -5.81 3.04
C LYS A 57 -11.91 -5.96 1.74
N SER A 58 -11.85 -7.19 1.22
CA SER A 58 -11.37 -7.42 -0.15
C SER A 58 -12.31 -6.73 -1.11
N LEU A 59 -11.74 -5.92 -2.01
CA LEU A 59 -12.52 -4.95 -2.79
C LEU A 59 -13.15 -5.55 -4.07
N GLU A 60 -12.68 -6.72 -4.55
CA GLU A 60 -13.28 -7.44 -5.68
C GLU A 60 -12.96 -8.95 -5.63
N SER A 61 -13.85 -9.78 -6.19
CA SER A 61 -13.54 -11.17 -6.55
C SER A 61 -12.76 -11.18 -7.87
N GLY A 62 -11.44 -11.10 -7.79
CA GLY A 62 -10.55 -11.18 -8.95
C GLY A 62 -9.29 -11.97 -8.65
N THR A 63 -8.53 -12.31 -9.69
CA THR A 63 -7.18 -12.85 -9.52
C THR A 63 -6.29 -11.79 -8.86
N GLY A 64 -5.60 -12.19 -7.80
CA GLY A 64 -4.57 -11.36 -7.19
C GLY A 64 -3.42 -11.08 -8.15
N TRP A 65 -2.49 -10.24 -7.71
CA TRP A 65 -1.34 -9.88 -8.54
C TRP A 65 -0.47 -11.10 -8.91
N GLY A 66 0.24 -11.00 -10.02
CA GLY A 66 1.11 -12.02 -10.58
C GLY A 66 2.46 -11.49 -11.03
N LYS A 67 3.39 -12.39 -11.34
CA LYS A 67 4.65 -12.03 -11.99
C LYS A 67 4.35 -11.34 -13.32
N GLY A 68 4.97 -10.18 -13.55
CA GLY A 68 4.78 -9.35 -14.73
C GLY A 68 3.74 -8.23 -14.55
N ASP A 69 2.92 -8.28 -13.50
CA ASP A 69 1.97 -7.21 -13.21
C ASP A 69 2.66 -5.93 -12.72
N VAL A 70 2.00 -4.81 -12.96
CA VAL A 70 2.40 -3.49 -12.49
C VAL A 70 1.37 -2.98 -11.50
N VAL A 71 1.83 -2.58 -10.31
CA VAL A 71 0.98 -1.97 -9.30
C VAL A 71 1.25 -0.48 -9.21
N GLY A 72 0.23 0.31 -9.53
CA GLY A 72 0.25 1.76 -9.41
C GLY A 72 -0.18 2.23 -8.04
N CYS A 73 0.55 3.21 -7.48
CA CYS A 73 0.27 3.81 -6.18
C CYS A 73 0.18 5.33 -6.35
N GLY A 74 -1.03 5.88 -6.24
CA GLY A 74 -1.32 7.30 -6.36
C GLY A 74 -1.68 7.97 -5.03
N ILE A 75 -1.33 9.24 -4.89
CA ILE A 75 -1.80 10.12 -3.81
C ILE A 75 -2.19 11.49 -4.38
N ASP A 76 -3.44 11.88 -4.15
CA ASP A 76 -3.94 13.23 -4.33
C ASP A 76 -3.98 13.94 -2.97
N PHE A 77 -3.15 14.96 -2.82
CA PHE A 77 -3.03 15.74 -1.60
C PHE A 77 -4.21 16.71 -1.38
N LYS A 78 -4.85 17.18 -2.46
CA LYS A 78 -6.01 18.08 -2.38
C LYS A 78 -7.24 17.32 -1.92
N SER A 79 -7.52 16.17 -2.54
CA SER A 79 -8.67 15.33 -2.17
C SER A 79 -8.37 14.37 -1.02
N ARG A 80 -7.13 14.35 -0.51
CA ARG A 80 -6.63 13.44 0.55
C ARG A 80 -6.93 11.97 0.25
N LYS A 81 -6.80 11.57 -1.02
CA LYS A 81 -7.13 10.22 -1.51
C LYS A 81 -5.87 9.49 -1.94
N MET A 82 -5.62 8.33 -1.34
CA MET A 82 -4.55 7.41 -1.72
C MET A 82 -5.16 6.26 -2.48
N SER A 83 -4.70 5.98 -3.71
CA SER A 83 -5.33 5.03 -4.63
C SER A 83 -4.33 4.01 -5.16
N PHE A 84 -4.83 2.81 -5.44
CA PHE A 84 -4.04 1.67 -5.91
C PHE A 84 -4.65 1.07 -7.17
N TYR A 85 -3.80 0.66 -8.10
CA TYR A 85 -4.16 0.19 -9.43
C TYR A 85 -3.38 -1.08 -9.77
N LEU A 86 -3.99 -2.04 -10.45
CA LEU A 86 -3.33 -3.21 -11.02
C LEU A 86 -3.43 -3.13 -12.55
N ASN A 87 -2.29 -3.05 -13.23
CA ASN A 87 -2.20 -2.89 -14.69
C ASN A 87 -3.10 -1.73 -15.20
N GLY A 88 -3.04 -0.58 -14.51
CA GLY A 88 -3.85 0.61 -14.80
C GLY A 88 -5.32 0.54 -14.34
N THR A 89 -5.82 -0.62 -13.92
CA THR A 89 -7.20 -0.77 -13.43
C THR A 89 -7.29 -0.39 -11.96
N PHE A 90 -8.20 0.50 -11.59
CA PHE A 90 -8.43 0.89 -10.20
C PHE A 90 -8.83 -0.32 -9.34
N LYS A 91 -8.23 -0.45 -8.16
CA LYS A 91 -8.53 -1.54 -7.21
C LYS A 91 -9.00 -1.06 -5.85
N ALA A 92 -8.35 -0.03 -5.33
CA ALA A 92 -8.61 0.38 -3.96
C ALA A 92 -8.24 1.83 -3.69
N ALA A 93 -8.84 2.43 -2.68
CA ALA A 93 -8.38 3.70 -2.15
C ALA A 93 -8.66 3.88 -0.66
N PHE A 94 -7.73 4.53 0.03
CA PHE A 94 -8.02 5.21 1.28
C PHE A 94 -8.60 6.60 0.96
N ALA A 95 -9.80 6.85 1.47
CA ALA A 95 -10.37 8.19 1.54
C ALA A 95 -9.93 8.89 2.84
N ASP A 96 -10.03 10.21 2.86
CA ASP A 96 -9.84 11.02 4.07
C ASP A 96 -8.53 10.79 4.82
N VAL A 97 -7.42 10.57 4.09
CA VAL A 97 -6.09 10.47 4.72
C VAL A 97 -5.87 11.70 5.61
N PRO A 98 -5.49 11.54 6.89
CA PRO A 98 -5.39 12.66 7.81
C PRO A 98 -4.45 13.74 7.28
N PHE A 99 -4.92 14.99 7.22
CA PHE A 99 -4.11 16.10 6.69
C PHE A 99 -2.79 16.27 7.46
N ILE A 100 -2.83 16.09 8.79
CA ILE A 100 -1.63 16.12 9.64
C ILE A 100 -0.57 15.08 9.27
N HIS A 101 -0.96 13.98 8.64
CA HIS A 101 -0.01 12.99 8.12
C HIS A 101 0.58 13.43 6.79
N LEU A 102 -0.24 13.99 5.89
CA LEU A 102 0.23 14.49 4.59
C LEU A 102 1.27 15.61 4.74
N MET A 103 1.13 16.44 5.77
CA MET A 103 2.08 17.51 6.09
C MET A 103 3.46 17.02 6.53
N LYS A 104 3.60 15.74 6.90
CA LYS A 104 4.88 15.13 7.31
C LYS A 104 5.68 14.55 6.13
N GLY A 105 5.13 14.63 4.92
CA GLY A 105 5.68 13.97 3.74
C GLY A 105 5.36 12.48 3.72
N LEU A 106 5.42 11.91 2.51
CA LEU A 106 5.18 10.49 2.26
C LEU A 106 6.30 9.93 1.39
N ALA A 107 6.69 8.68 1.63
CA ALA A 107 7.58 7.92 0.77
C ALA A 107 6.92 6.62 0.28
N PRO A 108 7.29 6.13 -0.92
CA PRO A 108 7.00 4.78 -1.33
C PRO A 108 7.54 3.76 -0.32
N ALA A 109 6.77 2.71 -0.06
CA ALA A 109 7.10 1.66 0.89
C ALA A 109 6.62 0.29 0.40
N ILE A 110 7.37 -0.75 0.76
CA ILE A 110 7.06 -2.15 0.47
C ILE A 110 7.45 -3.03 1.66
N THR A 111 6.58 -3.98 2.00
CA THR A 111 6.90 -5.12 2.87
C THR A 111 7.37 -6.27 1.99
N LEU A 112 8.60 -6.74 2.23
CA LEU A 112 9.08 -7.99 1.65
C LEU A 112 9.07 -9.10 2.70
N MET A 113 8.49 -10.25 2.36
CA MET A 113 8.47 -11.47 3.16
C MET A 113 9.66 -12.34 2.78
N LYS A 114 10.18 -13.10 3.74
CA LYS A 114 11.26 -14.06 3.48
C LYS A 114 10.68 -15.21 2.64
N GLY A 115 11.29 -15.46 1.47
CA GLY A 115 10.96 -16.58 0.60
C GLY A 115 11.52 -17.91 1.09
#